data_AF-A0A520QPB4-F1
#
_entry.id   AF-A0A520QPB4-F1
#
_cell.length_a   1.000
_cell.length_b   1.000
_cell.length_c   1.000
_cell.angle_alpha   90.00
_cell.angle_beta   90.00
_cell.angle_gamma   90.00
#
_symmetry.space_group_name_H-M   'P 1'
#
loop_
_entity.id
_entity.type
_entity.pdbx_description
1 polymer ?
#
loop_
_entity_poly.entity_id
_entity_poly.type
_entity_poly.pdbx_seq_one_letter_code
_entity_poly.pdbx_strand_id
1 'polypeptide(L)'
;MSLDGTVLSVWQIKRPPLTMLVAGRATAMFAASLPDEARAPFEALTNALEAWWPRKKREPEDIYANEFASCFDAVEAHPAAAPAMKGAYMQMVGLLKVAPRTLPPDEYYQLAEEDFIALLRDAAKVAKLPLAQLQARLDYLLEHQKDKWPDLVARADRMYWGRQAPWGKLDKRVRDLVELADLGAKWSWAQVGTQQALRLELDAVKRIAVLSAEELAALRGVIPAIEEPG
;
A
#
# COMPACT_ATOMS: atom_id res chain seq x y z
N MET A 1 -18.60 15.95 -6.27
CA MET A 1 -17.77 15.65 -7.44
C MET A 1 -18.05 14.22 -7.85
N SER A 2 -18.45 13.98 -9.10
CA SER A 2 -18.77 12.64 -9.58
C SER A 2 -17.48 11.81 -9.68
N LEU A 3 -17.61 10.50 -9.42
CA LEU A 3 -16.52 9.52 -9.43
C LEU A 3 -16.13 9.08 -10.87
N ASP A 4 -16.71 9.73 -11.89
CA ASP A 4 -16.52 9.36 -13.30
C ASP A 4 -15.30 10.05 -13.94
N GLY A 5 -14.69 11.02 -13.23
CA GLY A 5 -13.50 11.75 -13.70
C GLY A 5 -12.19 11.36 -13.01
N THR A 6 -12.18 10.34 -12.14
CA THR A 6 -11.03 10.01 -11.30
C THR A 6 -10.07 9.09 -12.06
N VAL A 7 -9.06 9.68 -12.71
CA VAL A 7 -8.01 8.96 -13.43
C VAL A 7 -7.02 8.38 -12.42
N LEU A 8 -7.16 7.10 -12.12
CA LEU A 8 -6.18 6.31 -11.37
C LEU A 8 -4.97 6.02 -12.27
N SER A 9 -4.17 7.06 -12.53
CA SER A 9 -3.14 7.15 -13.57
C SER A 9 -1.86 6.31 -13.33
N VAL A 10 -1.83 5.36 -12.40
CA VAL A 10 -0.63 4.54 -12.12
C VAL A 10 -0.29 3.60 -13.28
N TRP A 11 -1.29 3.18 -14.06
CA TRP A 11 -1.08 2.34 -15.25
C TRP A 11 -0.52 3.13 -16.46
N GLN A 12 -0.89 4.41 -16.59
CA GLN A 12 -0.56 5.26 -17.74
C GLN A 12 0.90 5.71 -17.79
N ILE A 13 1.62 5.68 -16.66
CA ILE A 13 2.93 6.33 -16.56
C ILE A 13 4.08 5.54 -17.22
N LYS A 14 3.84 4.33 -17.74
CA LYS A 14 4.96 3.43 -18.14
C LYS A 14 5.97 3.25 -17.00
N ARG A 15 5.49 3.19 -15.75
CA ARG A 15 6.30 2.98 -14.54
C ARG A 15 5.90 1.67 -13.84
N PRO A 16 6.34 0.52 -14.37
CA PRO A 16 6.16 -0.78 -13.73
C PRO A 16 6.42 -0.84 -12.23
N PRO A 17 7.46 -0.20 -11.64
CA PRO A 17 7.72 -0.34 -10.20
C PRO A 17 6.59 0.18 -9.32
N LEU A 18 5.98 1.31 -9.69
CA LEU A 18 4.93 1.89 -8.87
C LEU A 18 3.64 1.03 -8.95
N THR A 19 3.34 0.49 -10.13
CA THR A 19 2.26 -0.49 -10.30
C THR A 19 2.49 -1.73 -9.45
N MET A 20 3.72 -2.28 -9.44
CA MET A 20 4.08 -3.43 -8.61
C MET A 20 3.93 -3.14 -7.11
N LEU A 21 4.38 -1.97 -6.65
CA LEU A 21 4.27 -1.55 -5.26
C LEU A 21 2.79 -1.48 -4.83
N VAL A 22 1.97 -0.76 -5.60
CA VAL A 22 0.56 -0.56 -5.29
C VAL A 22 -0.22 -1.88 -5.39
N ALA A 23 0.10 -2.74 -6.36
CA ALA A 23 -0.46 -4.08 -6.44
C ALA A 23 -0.13 -4.91 -5.19
N GLY A 24 1.11 -4.86 -4.68
CA GLY A 24 1.49 -5.53 -3.43
C GLY A 24 0.69 -5.04 -2.23
N ARG A 25 0.39 -3.74 -2.15
CA ARG A 25 -0.48 -3.19 -1.10
C ARG A 25 -1.93 -3.65 -1.25
N ALA A 26 -2.45 -3.76 -2.49
CA ALA A 26 -3.76 -4.35 -2.74
C ALA A 26 -3.82 -5.84 -2.36
N THR A 27 -2.77 -6.61 -2.66
CA THR A 27 -2.61 -8.00 -2.24
C THR A 27 -2.69 -8.11 -0.71
N ALA A 28 -1.96 -7.25 0.01
CA ALA A 28 -1.99 -7.22 1.48
C ALA A 28 -3.39 -6.90 2.04
N MET A 29 -4.13 -5.98 1.40
CA MET A 29 -5.52 -5.67 1.78
C MET A 29 -6.45 -6.88 1.66
N PHE A 30 -6.34 -7.66 0.58
CA PHE A 30 -7.12 -8.89 0.41
C PHE A 30 -6.71 -9.98 1.39
N ALA A 31 -5.41 -10.09 1.67
CA ALA A 31 -4.86 -11.13 2.53
C ALA A 31 -4.97 -10.83 4.03
N ALA A 32 -5.39 -9.61 4.41
CA ALA A 32 -5.35 -9.13 5.79
C ALA A 32 -6.14 -9.99 6.80
N SER A 33 -7.23 -10.62 6.37
CA SER A 33 -8.06 -11.49 7.23
C SER A 33 -7.75 -12.98 7.09
N LEU A 34 -6.77 -13.35 6.27
CA LEU A 34 -6.35 -14.73 6.10
C LEU A 34 -5.49 -15.18 7.30
N PRO A 35 -5.48 -16.48 7.62
CA PRO A 35 -4.49 -17.03 8.55
C PRO A 35 -3.08 -16.82 8.01
N ASP A 36 -2.10 -16.81 8.90
CA ASP A 36 -0.71 -16.48 8.56
C ASP A 36 -0.14 -17.41 7.48
N GLU A 37 -0.48 -18.71 7.51
CA GLU A 37 -0.02 -19.68 6.51
C GLU A 37 -0.52 -19.37 5.10
N ALA A 38 -1.74 -18.84 4.98
CA ALA A 38 -2.33 -18.44 3.70
C ALA A 38 -1.88 -17.03 3.27
N ARG A 39 -1.51 -16.16 4.22
CA ARG A 39 -1.04 -14.79 3.95
C ARG A 39 0.44 -14.74 3.56
N ALA A 40 1.29 -15.53 4.22
CA ALA A 40 2.74 -15.45 4.11
C ALA A 40 3.29 -15.57 2.67
N PRO A 41 2.75 -16.45 1.80
CA PRO A 41 3.24 -16.54 0.41
C PRO A 41 3.07 -15.22 -0.38
N PHE A 42 1.96 -14.51 -0.18
CA PHE A 42 1.71 -13.23 -0.83
C PHE A 42 2.64 -12.11 -0.33
N GLU A 43 2.94 -12.12 0.97
CA GLU A 43 3.90 -11.21 1.58
C GLU A 43 5.32 -11.50 1.07
N ALA A 44 5.70 -12.77 0.97
CA ALA A 44 6.99 -13.19 0.44
C ALA A 44 7.19 -12.73 -1.02
N LEU A 45 6.17 -12.89 -1.88
CA LEU A 45 6.22 -12.37 -3.25
C LEU A 45 6.42 -10.86 -3.29
N THR A 46 5.66 -10.11 -2.47
CA THR A 46 5.78 -8.65 -2.40
C THR A 46 7.19 -8.24 -2.00
N ASN A 47 7.72 -8.84 -0.93
CA ASN A 47 9.07 -8.57 -0.44
C ASN A 47 10.15 -8.92 -1.47
N ALA A 48 10.00 -10.05 -2.17
CA ALA A 48 10.93 -10.49 -3.20
C ALA A 48 10.99 -9.47 -4.36
N LEU A 49 9.84 -8.97 -4.81
CA LEU A 49 9.75 -7.98 -5.89
C LEU A 49 10.26 -6.60 -5.48
N GLU A 50 9.98 -6.17 -4.25
CA GLU A 50 10.50 -4.92 -3.69
C GLU A 50 12.03 -4.95 -3.54
N ALA A 51 12.60 -6.08 -3.11
CA ALA A 51 14.04 -6.28 -3.04
C ALA A 51 14.70 -6.43 -4.42
N TRP A 52 13.99 -7.02 -5.38
CA TRP A 52 14.46 -7.22 -6.75
C TRP A 52 14.60 -5.91 -7.49
N TRP A 53 13.58 -5.03 -7.47
CA TRP A 53 13.54 -3.82 -8.30
C TRP A 53 14.82 -2.96 -8.32
N PRO A 54 15.43 -2.59 -7.17
CA PRO A 54 16.57 -1.68 -7.16
C PRO A 54 17.87 -2.31 -7.70
N ARG A 55 17.96 -3.65 -7.73
CA ARG A 55 19.20 -4.39 -8.02
C ARG A 55 19.11 -5.28 -9.25
N LYS A 56 17.92 -5.84 -9.54
CA LYS A 56 17.59 -6.77 -10.61
C LYS A 56 18.61 -7.92 -10.75
N LYS A 57 19.08 -8.41 -9.60
CA LYS A 57 20.16 -9.42 -9.51
C LYS A 57 19.67 -10.85 -9.53
N ARG A 58 18.46 -11.08 -9.02
CA ARG A 58 17.82 -12.40 -9.01
C ARG A 58 17.07 -12.58 -10.32
N GLU A 59 17.13 -13.77 -10.90
CA GLU A 59 16.42 -14.07 -12.14
C GLU A 59 14.90 -14.05 -11.88
N PRO A 60 14.09 -13.40 -12.74
CA PRO A 60 12.64 -13.38 -12.59
C PRO A 60 12.01 -14.79 -12.52
N GLU A 61 12.60 -15.76 -13.23
CA GLU A 61 12.25 -17.18 -13.21
C GLU A 61 12.29 -17.73 -11.78
N ASP A 62 13.30 -17.36 -10.99
CA ASP A 62 13.41 -17.80 -9.60
C ASP A 62 12.30 -17.21 -8.73
N ILE A 63 11.86 -15.98 -9.00
CA ILE A 63 10.77 -15.34 -8.26
C ILE A 63 9.43 -16.01 -8.60
N TYR A 64 9.25 -16.39 -9.87
CA TYR A 64 8.09 -17.15 -10.30
C TYR A 64 8.05 -18.53 -9.64
N ALA A 65 9.15 -19.29 -9.75
CA ALA A 65 9.19 -20.70 -9.33
C ALA A 65 9.09 -20.88 -7.81
N ASN A 66 9.48 -19.88 -7.03
CA ASN A 66 9.45 -19.97 -5.57
C ASN A 66 8.27 -19.18 -4.99
N GLU A 67 8.27 -17.86 -5.11
CA GLU A 67 7.28 -17.02 -4.43
C GLU A 67 5.92 -17.01 -5.14
N PHE A 68 5.89 -16.87 -6.47
CA PHE A 68 4.60 -16.82 -7.17
C PHE A 68 3.90 -18.19 -7.19
N ALA A 69 4.64 -19.27 -7.41
CA ALA A 69 4.13 -20.64 -7.30
C ALA A 69 3.50 -20.90 -5.91
N SER A 70 4.18 -20.48 -4.84
CA SER A 70 3.66 -20.62 -3.47
C SER A 70 2.34 -19.89 -3.24
N CYS A 71 2.05 -18.81 -3.99
CA CYS A 71 0.75 -18.15 -3.93
C CYS A 71 -0.37 -19.02 -4.50
N PHE A 72 -0.11 -19.84 -5.53
CA PHE A 72 -1.09 -20.81 -6.02
C PHE A 72 -1.35 -21.91 -5.00
N ASP A 73 -0.29 -22.46 -4.40
CA ASP A 73 -0.40 -23.48 -3.35
C ASP A 73 -1.24 -22.95 -2.17
N ALA A 74 -1.05 -21.67 -1.81
CA ALA A 74 -1.85 -21.00 -0.79
C ALA A 74 -3.34 -20.91 -1.15
N VAL A 75 -3.66 -20.64 -2.42
CA VAL A 75 -5.05 -20.59 -2.91
C VAL A 75 -5.68 -21.97 -2.97
N GLU A 76 -4.92 -22.99 -3.37
CA GLU A 76 -5.41 -24.38 -3.39
C GLU A 76 -5.72 -24.86 -1.97
N ALA A 77 -4.81 -24.62 -1.01
CA ALA A 77 -5.01 -24.94 0.39
C ALA A 77 -6.09 -24.08 1.06
N HIS A 78 -6.21 -22.81 0.66
CA HIS A 78 -7.14 -21.84 1.22
C HIS A 78 -7.84 -21.03 0.11
N PRO A 79 -8.98 -21.53 -0.43
CA PRO A 79 -9.68 -20.88 -1.54
C PRO A 79 -10.11 -19.43 -1.27
N ALA A 80 -10.26 -19.04 0.00
CA ALA A 80 -10.51 -17.65 0.41
C ALA A 80 -9.39 -16.68 0.04
N ALA A 81 -8.18 -17.16 -0.28
CA ALA A 81 -7.04 -16.37 -0.73
C ALA A 81 -7.10 -15.97 -2.21
N ALA A 82 -8.05 -16.51 -2.99
CA ALA A 82 -8.18 -16.21 -4.43
C ALA A 82 -8.24 -14.70 -4.77
N PRO A 83 -8.87 -13.81 -3.98
CA PRO A 83 -8.79 -12.37 -4.22
C PRO A 83 -7.38 -11.79 -4.12
N ALA A 84 -6.55 -12.26 -3.18
CA ALA A 84 -5.16 -11.83 -3.04
C ALA A 84 -4.32 -12.26 -4.26
N MET A 85 -4.64 -13.41 -4.86
CA MET A 85 -3.99 -13.88 -6.07
C MET A 85 -4.12 -12.92 -7.24
N LYS A 86 -5.24 -12.19 -7.36
CA LYS A 86 -5.40 -11.15 -8.39
C LYS A 86 -4.35 -10.04 -8.25
N GLY A 87 -4.03 -9.64 -7.02
CA GLY A 87 -2.98 -8.67 -6.74
C GLY A 87 -1.59 -9.22 -7.07
N ALA A 88 -1.31 -10.46 -6.69
CA ALA A 88 -0.07 -11.17 -7.02
C ALA A 88 0.15 -11.26 -8.55
N TYR A 89 -0.89 -11.62 -9.32
CA TYR A 89 -0.86 -11.60 -10.78
C TYR A 89 -0.47 -10.21 -11.32
N MET A 90 -1.03 -9.16 -10.74
CA MET A 90 -0.77 -7.77 -11.15
C MET A 90 0.68 -7.36 -10.87
N GLN A 91 1.27 -7.85 -9.78
CA GLN A 91 2.68 -7.68 -9.48
C GLN A 91 3.56 -8.39 -10.53
N MET A 92 3.22 -9.62 -10.92
CA MET A 92 3.94 -10.37 -11.95
C MET A 92 3.79 -9.78 -13.36
N VAL A 93 2.64 -9.20 -13.70
CA VAL A 93 2.47 -8.42 -14.94
C VAL A 93 3.41 -7.21 -14.97
N GLY A 94 3.57 -6.53 -13.83
CA GLY A 94 4.56 -5.46 -13.69
C GLY A 94 6.00 -5.95 -13.91
N LEU A 95 6.35 -7.12 -13.37
CA LEU A 95 7.65 -7.76 -13.58
C LEU A 95 7.86 -8.11 -15.07
N LEU A 96 6.88 -8.73 -15.71
CA LEU A 96 6.88 -9.09 -17.15
C LEU A 96 7.10 -7.89 -18.07
N LYS A 97 6.50 -6.74 -17.76
CA LYS A 97 6.71 -5.51 -18.54
C LYS A 97 8.18 -5.06 -18.54
N VAL A 98 8.97 -5.47 -17.55
CA VAL A 98 10.39 -5.10 -17.39
C VAL A 98 11.33 -6.23 -17.79
N ALA A 99 10.89 -7.47 -17.66
CA ALA A 99 11.59 -8.68 -18.10
C ALA A 99 10.63 -9.57 -18.94
N PRO A 100 10.39 -9.22 -20.21
CA PRO A 100 9.34 -9.87 -21.02
C PRO A 100 9.70 -11.25 -21.56
N ARG A 101 10.95 -11.68 -21.41
CA ARG A 101 11.46 -12.96 -21.96
C ARG A 101 11.66 -14.04 -20.90
N THR A 102 11.33 -13.74 -19.65
CA THR A 102 11.73 -14.55 -18.49
C THR A 102 10.58 -15.29 -17.84
N LEU A 103 9.33 -15.01 -18.22
CA LEU A 103 8.14 -15.65 -17.62
C LEU A 103 7.22 -16.15 -18.73
N PRO A 104 6.43 -17.22 -18.51
CA PRO A 104 5.49 -17.75 -19.51
C PRO A 104 4.50 -16.65 -19.92
N PRO A 105 4.51 -16.18 -21.19
CA PRO A 105 3.68 -15.04 -21.58
C PRO A 105 2.18 -15.37 -21.53
N ASP A 106 1.78 -16.59 -21.82
CA ASP A 106 0.37 -16.97 -22.01
C ASP A 106 -0.48 -16.91 -20.72
N GLU A 107 0.15 -16.84 -19.54
CA GLU A 107 -0.55 -16.84 -18.24
C GLU A 107 -0.90 -15.43 -17.72
N TYR A 108 -0.38 -14.36 -18.33
CA TYR A 108 -0.44 -12.99 -17.77
C TYR A 108 -0.95 -11.92 -18.75
N TYR A 109 -1.35 -12.32 -19.96
CA TYR A 109 -1.69 -11.38 -21.02
C TYR A 109 -3.07 -10.76 -20.85
N GLN A 110 -3.09 -9.43 -21.01
CA GLN A 110 -4.24 -8.51 -21.04
C GLN A 110 -4.89 -8.17 -19.71
N LEU A 111 -4.10 -7.72 -18.74
CA LEU A 111 -4.63 -6.88 -17.68
C LEU A 111 -4.59 -5.43 -18.14
N ALA A 112 -5.75 -4.81 -18.26
CA ALA A 112 -5.94 -3.45 -18.71
C ALA A 112 -5.88 -2.47 -17.53
N GLU A 113 -5.90 -1.16 -17.83
CA GLU A 113 -5.93 -0.12 -16.79
C GLU A 113 -7.17 -0.29 -15.89
N GLU A 114 -8.28 -0.66 -16.50
CA GLU A 114 -9.57 -0.88 -15.87
C GLU A 114 -9.52 -2.01 -14.84
N ASP A 115 -8.76 -3.08 -15.11
CA ASP A 115 -8.59 -4.21 -14.20
C ASP A 115 -7.78 -3.81 -12.97
N PHE A 116 -6.75 -3.00 -13.14
CA PHE A 116 -5.96 -2.47 -12.03
C PHE A 116 -6.79 -1.54 -11.14
N ILE A 117 -7.64 -0.71 -11.74
CA ILE A 117 -8.57 0.17 -11.04
C ILE A 117 -9.62 -0.64 -10.28
N ALA A 118 -10.19 -1.67 -10.91
CA ALA A 118 -11.16 -2.55 -10.29
C ALA A 118 -10.54 -3.29 -9.10
N LEU A 119 -9.33 -3.83 -9.26
CA LEU A 119 -8.55 -4.45 -8.18
C LEU A 119 -8.42 -3.53 -6.97
N LEU A 120 -8.05 -2.27 -7.19
CA LEU A 120 -7.86 -1.30 -6.11
C LEU A 120 -9.17 -0.95 -5.40
N ARG A 121 -10.26 -0.78 -6.15
CA ARG A 121 -11.59 -0.51 -5.59
C ARG A 121 -12.08 -1.69 -4.75
N ASP A 122 -11.89 -2.91 -5.24
CA ASP A 122 -12.27 -4.13 -4.55
C ASP A 122 -11.43 -4.34 -3.28
N ALA A 123 -10.12 -4.12 -3.37
CA ALA A 123 -9.21 -4.22 -2.23
C ALA A 123 -9.59 -3.24 -1.12
N ALA A 124 -9.85 -1.97 -1.48
CA ALA A 124 -10.30 -0.96 -0.52
C ALA A 124 -11.65 -1.30 0.09
N LYS A 125 -12.58 -1.86 -0.68
CA LYS A 125 -13.87 -2.34 -0.15
C LYS A 125 -13.68 -3.45 0.88
N VAL A 126 -12.81 -4.43 0.60
CA VAL A 126 -12.50 -5.54 1.52
C VAL A 126 -11.83 -5.01 2.79
N ALA A 127 -10.84 -4.13 2.64
CA ALA A 127 -10.14 -3.50 3.76
C ALA A 127 -11.00 -2.50 4.54
N LYS A 128 -12.19 -2.12 4.04
CA LYS A 128 -13.02 -1.03 4.57
C LYS A 128 -12.26 0.30 4.60
N LEU A 129 -11.51 0.56 3.54
CA LEU A 129 -10.76 1.78 3.30
C LEU A 129 -11.59 2.76 2.45
N PRO A 130 -11.87 3.97 2.94
CA PRO A 130 -12.53 5.02 2.15
C PRO A 130 -11.79 5.33 0.84
N LEU A 131 -12.54 5.32 -0.29
CA LEU A 131 -11.96 5.54 -1.62
C LEU A 131 -11.23 6.88 -1.77
N ALA A 132 -11.70 7.94 -1.10
CA ALA A 132 -11.03 9.24 -1.12
C ALA A 132 -9.62 9.18 -0.49
N GLN A 133 -9.45 8.37 0.57
CA GLN A 133 -8.15 8.18 1.22
C GLN A 133 -7.26 7.28 0.36
N LEU A 134 -7.81 6.24 -0.27
CA LEU A 134 -7.08 5.44 -1.25
C LEU A 134 -6.54 6.34 -2.38
N GLN A 135 -7.39 7.18 -2.96
CA GLN A 135 -7.01 8.09 -4.03
C GLN A 135 -5.89 9.04 -3.60
N ALA A 136 -6.03 9.67 -2.43
CA ALA A 136 -5.00 10.58 -1.91
C ALA A 136 -3.63 9.90 -1.77
N ARG A 137 -3.57 8.64 -1.31
CA ARG A 137 -2.32 7.87 -1.24
C ARG A 137 -1.73 7.61 -2.62
N LEU A 138 -2.56 7.24 -3.59
CA LEU A 138 -2.12 6.95 -4.96
C LEU A 138 -1.60 8.20 -5.67
N ASP A 139 -2.30 9.33 -5.54
CA ASP A 139 -1.88 10.63 -6.07
C ASP A 139 -0.54 11.03 -5.45
N TYR A 140 -0.40 10.85 -4.14
CA TYR A 140 0.82 11.19 -3.44
C TYR A 140 2.02 10.33 -3.88
N LEU A 141 1.85 9.01 -4.01
CA LEU A 141 2.90 8.12 -4.53
C LEU A 141 3.26 8.46 -5.99
N LEU A 142 2.29 8.90 -6.79
CA LEU A 142 2.48 9.31 -8.17
C LEU A 142 3.30 10.61 -8.27
N GLU A 143 3.01 11.60 -7.42
CA GLU A 143 3.78 12.84 -7.33
C GLU A 143 5.25 12.56 -6.97
N HIS A 144 5.48 11.56 -6.12
CA HIS A 144 6.80 11.15 -5.63
C HIS A 144 7.45 10.03 -6.45
N GLN A 145 6.92 9.67 -7.62
CA GLN A 145 7.39 8.53 -8.42
C GLN A 145 8.89 8.57 -8.81
N LYS A 146 9.55 9.72 -8.66
CA LYS A 146 10.98 9.94 -8.95
C LYS A 146 11.88 9.78 -7.72
N ASP A 147 11.31 9.62 -6.53
CA ASP A 147 12.05 9.35 -5.29
C ASP A 147 12.80 8.02 -5.39
N LYS A 148 13.79 7.84 -4.53
CA LYS A 148 14.53 6.58 -4.47
C LYS A 148 13.57 5.45 -4.09
N TRP A 149 13.71 4.31 -4.75
CA TRP A 149 12.83 3.16 -4.52
C TRP A 149 12.68 2.75 -3.04
N PRO A 150 13.76 2.64 -2.23
CA PRO A 150 13.61 2.31 -0.81
C PRO A 150 12.79 3.33 -0.02
N ASP A 151 12.86 4.62 -0.40
CA ASP A 151 12.10 5.68 0.25
C ASP A 151 10.61 5.59 -0.12
N LEU A 152 10.29 5.24 -1.37
CA LEU A 152 8.92 4.97 -1.83
C LEU A 152 8.30 3.76 -1.15
N VAL A 153 9.03 2.64 -1.06
CA VAL A 153 8.59 1.43 -0.35
C VAL A 153 8.32 1.76 1.12
N ALA A 154 9.30 2.35 1.81
CA ALA A 154 9.15 2.69 3.22
C ALA A 154 8.00 3.68 3.46
N ARG A 155 7.72 4.58 2.51
CA ARG A 155 6.57 5.48 2.58
C ARG A 155 5.25 4.73 2.41
N ALA A 156 5.15 3.87 1.41
CA ALA A 156 3.98 3.02 1.20
C ALA A 156 3.73 2.08 2.39
N ASP A 157 4.77 1.62 3.09
CA ASP A 157 4.62 0.81 4.32
C ASP A 157 4.02 1.60 5.48
N ARG A 158 4.36 2.88 5.59
CA ARG A 158 3.79 3.77 6.62
C ARG A 158 2.38 4.22 6.30
N MET A 159 1.99 4.23 5.01
CA MET A 159 0.61 4.46 4.62
C MET A 159 -0.25 3.32 5.17
N TYR A 160 -1.37 3.65 5.79
CA TYR A 160 -2.25 2.63 6.34
C TYR A 160 -3.24 2.14 5.27
N TRP A 161 -3.13 0.88 4.87
CA TRP A 161 -3.98 0.28 3.81
C TRP A 161 -5.20 -0.48 4.36
N GLY A 162 -5.39 -0.50 5.68
CA GLY A 162 -6.46 -1.25 6.33
C GLY A 162 -7.74 -0.44 6.60
N ARG A 163 -8.56 -0.96 7.51
CA ARG A 163 -9.82 -0.34 7.95
C ARG A 163 -9.57 1.00 8.63
N GLN A 164 -10.12 2.07 8.07
CA GLN A 164 -9.93 3.44 8.57
C GLN A 164 -11.25 4.20 8.67
N ALA A 165 -11.39 5.07 9.67
CA ALA A 165 -12.53 5.98 9.74
C ALA A 165 -12.38 7.14 8.72
N PRO A 166 -13.49 7.64 8.11
CA PRO A 166 -13.40 8.74 7.14
C PRO A 166 -12.92 10.06 7.77
N TRP A 167 -11.99 10.74 7.11
CA TRP A 167 -11.44 12.03 7.54
C TRP A 167 -12.49 13.14 7.72
N GLY A 168 -13.57 13.12 6.92
CA GLY A 168 -14.57 14.19 6.89
C GLY A 168 -15.33 14.39 8.21
N LYS A 169 -15.24 13.45 9.15
CA LYS A 169 -15.88 13.53 10.48
C LYS A 169 -14.98 14.15 11.55
N LEU A 170 -13.69 14.38 11.24
CA LEU A 170 -12.72 14.95 12.15
C LEU A 170 -12.79 16.49 12.11
N ASP A 171 -12.46 17.14 13.22
CA ASP A 171 -12.19 18.57 13.22
C ASP A 171 -10.98 18.88 12.32
N LYS A 172 -10.85 20.15 11.89
CA LYS A 172 -9.81 20.55 10.93
C LYS A 172 -8.39 20.24 11.45
N ARG A 173 -8.12 20.47 12.73
CA ARG A 173 -6.78 20.33 13.29
C ARG A 173 -6.35 18.86 13.31
N VAL A 174 -7.21 17.97 13.80
CA VAL A 174 -6.95 16.53 13.83
C VAL A 174 -6.91 15.97 12.41
N ARG A 175 -7.79 16.45 11.51
CA ARG A 175 -7.79 16.07 10.10
C ARG A 175 -6.45 16.34 9.43
N ASP A 176 -5.89 17.54 9.57
CA ASP A 176 -4.62 17.92 8.95
C ASP A 176 -3.46 16.99 9.42
N LEU A 177 -3.45 16.57 10.69
CA LEU A 177 -2.45 15.65 11.23
C LEU A 177 -2.65 14.22 10.72
N VAL A 178 -3.90 13.77 10.68
CA VAL A 178 -4.29 12.45 10.20
C VAL A 178 -3.98 12.30 8.72
N GLU A 179 -4.26 13.31 7.89
CA GLU A 179 -3.93 13.30 6.47
C GLU A 179 -2.42 13.11 6.25
N LEU A 180 -1.58 13.86 6.97
CA LEU A 180 -0.12 13.70 6.88
C LEU A 180 0.34 12.29 7.24
N ALA A 181 -0.14 11.78 8.38
CA ALA A 181 0.25 10.46 8.86
C ALA A 181 -0.28 9.34 7.93
N ASP A 182 -1.49 9.48 7.39
CA ASP A 182 -2.06 8.51 6.45
C ASP A 182 -1.35 8.49 5.10
N LEU A 183 -0.74 9.60 4.69
CA LEU A 183 0.14 9.72 3.53
C LEU A 183 1.57 9.20 3.78
N GLY A 184 1.80 8.54 4.93
CA GLY A 184 3.06 7.88 5.24
C GLY A 184 4.12 8.81 5.83
N ALA A 185 3.72 9.86 6.55
CA ALA A 185 4.64 10.67 7.32
C ALA A 185 5.41 9.81 8.34
N LYS A 186 6.68 10.16 8.57
CA LYS A 186 7.40 9.67 9.73
C LYS A 186 6.79 10.32 10.96
N TRP A 187 6.57 9.54 12.00
CA TRP A 187 6.04 10.06 13.26
C TRP A 187 6.95 9.69 14.43
N SER A 188 6.96 10.55 15.44
CA SER A 188 7.64 10.30 16.71
C SER A 188 6.97 11.06 17.83
N TRP A 189 7.13 10.59 19.05
CA TRP A 189 6.66 11.28 20.24
C TRP A 189 7.79 12.05 20.89
N ALA A 190 7.48 13.22 21.42
CA ALA A 190 8.39 13.99 22.22
C ALA A 190 7.67 14.61 23.41
N GLN A 191 8.38 14.68 24.53
CA GLN A 191 7.88 15.37 25.71
C GLN A 191 8.11 16.89 25.58
N VAL A 192 7.06 17.68 25.78
CA VAL A 192 7.10 19.14 25.81
C VAL A 192 6.52 19.59 27.14
N GLY A 193 7.39 19.88 28.11
CA GLY A 193 6.99 20.11 29.50
C GLY A 193 6.39 18.85 30.11
N THR A 194 5.14 18.92 30.56
CA THR A 194 4.39 17.77 31.13
C THR A 194 3.51 17.06 30.10
N GLN A 195 3.51 17.50 28.84
CA GLN A 195 2.61 16.97 27.80
C GLN A 195 3.37 16.20 26.72
N GLN A 196 2.74 15.20 26.13
CA GLN A 196 3.25 14.51 24.94
C GLN A 196 2.88 15.28 23.67
N ALA A 197 3.84 15.42 22.75
CA ALA A 197 3.68 16.05 21.46
C ALA A 197 3.97 15.05 20.34
N LEU A 198 3.03 14.93 19.40
CA LEU A 198 3.22 14.18 18.17
C LEU A 198 4.03 15.03 17.18
N ARG A 199 5.12 14.47 16.67
CA ARG A 199 5.91 15.05 15.58
C ARG A 199 5.64 14.27 14.31
N LEU A 200 5.26 14.96 13.24
CA LEU A 200 5.06 14.40 11.91
C LEU A 200 6.02 15.07 10.93
N GLU A 201 6.67 14.25 10.11
CA GLU A 201 7.57 14.69 9.05
C GLU A 201 7.19 14.00 7.73
N LEU A 202 6.80 14.82 6.76
CA LEU A 202 6.46 14.42 5.41
C LEU A 202 7.11 15.41 4.43
N ASP A 203 8.15 14.96 3.74
CA ASP A 203 9.01 15.79 2.88
C ASP A 203 9.54 17.05 3.63
N ALA A 204 9.20 18.25 3.13
CA ALA A 204 9.54 19.51 3.76
C ALA A 204 8.57 19.93 4.89
N VAL A 205 7.44 19.23 5.05
CA VAL A 205 6.44 19.55 6.06
C VAL A 205 6.82 18.90 7.39
N LYS A 206 7.05 19.75 8.40
CA LYS A 206 7.23 19.34 9.79
C LYS A 206 6.10 19.90 10.64
N ARG A 207 5.37 19.03 11.33
CA ARG A 207 4.31 19.40 12.27
C ARG A 207 4.64 18.87 13.64
N ILE A 208 4.41 19.71 14.65
CA ILE A 208 4.49 19.34 16.07
C ILE A 208 3.16 19.74 16.68
N ALA A 209 2.46 18.80 17.31
CA ALA A 209 1.17 19.03 17.93
C ALA A 209 1.12 18.39 19.32
N VAL A 210 0.83 19.20 20.33
CA VAL A 210 0.38 18.71 21.63
C VAL A 210 -1.09 18.38 21.50
N LEU A 211 -1.46 17.12 21.74
CA LEU A 211 -2.81 16.62 21.53
C LEU A 211 -3.54 16.52 22.87
N SER A 212 -4.82 16.89 22.88
CA SER A 212 -5.71 16.50 23.98
C SER A 212 -5.96 14.99 23.96
N ALA A 213 -6.49 14.43 25.06
CA ALA A 213 -6.87 13.02 25.11
C ALA A 213 -7.91 12.66 24.03
N GLU A 214 -8.82 13.58 23.72
CA GLU A 214 -9.85 13.41 22.68
C GLU A 214 -9.23 13.43 21.28
N GLU A 215 -8.31 14.36 21.01
CA GLU A 215 -7.60 14.46 19.73
C GLU A 215 -6.71 13.22 19.49
N LEU A 216 -6.07 12.72 20.55
CA LEU A 216 -5.28 11.49 20.50
C LEU A 216 -6.16 10.26 20.22
N ALA A 217 -7.32 10.15 20.87
CA ALA A 217 -8.26 9.07 20.63
C ALA A 217 -8.82 9.10 19.19
N ALA A 218 -9.13 10.30 18.69
CA ALA A 218 -9.57 10.49 17.31
C ALA A 218 -8.47 10.10 16.30
N LEU A 219 -7.22 10.47 16.58
CA LEU A 219 -6.07 10.11 15.75
C LEU A 219 -5.80 8.59 15.76
N ARG A 220 -5.86 7.93 16.92
CA ARG A 220 -5.75 6.47 17.05
C ARG A 220 -6.89 5.72 16.36
N GLY A 221 -8.11 6.26 16.38
CA GLY A 221 -9.26 5.71 15.68
C GLY A 221 -9.14 5.71 14.16
N VAL A 222 -8.18 6.47 13.63
CA VAL A 222 -7.93 6.61 12.19
C VAL A 222 -6.58 6.01 11.81
N ILE A 223 -5.57 6.03 12.68
CA ILE A 223 -4.24 5.51 12.39
C ILE A 223 -3.82 4.54 13.50
N PRO A 224 -4.06 3.23 13.31
CA PRO A 224 -3.89 2.23 14.38
C PRO A 224 -2.46 2.07 14.88
N ALA A 225 -1.45 2.45 14.08
CA ALA A 225 -0.05 2.23 14.40
C ALA A 225 0.58 3.35 15.25
N ILE A 226 -0.11 4.46 15.54
CA ILE A 226 0.44 5.56 16.36
C ILE A 226 0.25 5.23 17.85
N GLU A 227 1.03 4.26 18.32
CA GLU A 227 1.14 3.95 19.76
C GLU A 227 2.06 4.99 20.45
N GLU A 228 1.71 5.41 21.68
CA GLU A 228 2.62 6.21 22.52
C GLU A 228 3.74 5.31 23.06
N PRO A 229 4.98 5.81 23.26
CA PRO A 229 5.88 5.16 24.19
C PRO A 229 5.24 5.19 25.58
N GLY A 230 5.14 4.01 26.18
CA GLY A 230 4.66 3.84 27.56
C GLY A 230 5.53 4.53 28.60
#